data_AF-A0A6N8HR99-F1
#
_entry.id   AF-A0A6N8HR99-F1
#
_cell.length_a   1.000
_cell.length_b   1.000
_cell.length_c   1.000
_cell.angle_alpha   90.00
_cell.angle_beta   90.00
_cell.angle_gamma   90.00
#
_symmetry.space_group_name_H-M   'P 1'
#
loop_
_entity.id
_entity.type
_entity.pdbx_description
1 polymer ?
#
loop_
_entity_poly.entity_id
_entity_poly.type
_entity_poly.pdbx_seq_one_letter_code
_entity_poly.pdbx_strand_id
1 'polypeptide(L)'
;MKRSLFFIPAVIFTVLYGAVAILDTITAVSPVVLVWLALFFISGFLLIKNIYWGSLLGILPAIHMIYMGTQETGQIINETPIGIVVLVFYVICGFIVYRWNKKASQS
;
A
#
# COMPACT_ATOMS: atom_id res chain seq x y z
N MET A 1 -12.68 4.04 12.18
CA MET A 1 -11.23 4.09 11.89
C MET A 1 -10.71 5.49 12.12
N LYS A 2 -9.62 5.64 12.88
CA LYS A 2 -8.89 6.93 12.91
C LYS A 2 -8.36 7.20 11.51
N ARG A 3 -8.48 8.44 11.03
CA ARG A 3 -8.11 8.84 9.65
C ARG A 3 -6.66 8.51 9.29
N SER A 4 -5.77 8.46 10.28
CA SER A 4 -4.36 8.10 10.12
C SER A 4 -4.10 6.62 9.79
N LEU A 5 -5.04 5.71 10.05
CA LEU A 5 -4.83 4.27 9.84
C LEU A 5 -4.60 3.93 8.37
N PHE A 6 -5.14 4.72 7.43
CA PHE A 6 -4.97 4.48 5.99
C PHE A 6 -3.53 4.63 5.48
N PHE A 7 -2.64 5.23 6.29
CA PHE A 7 -1.23 5.42 5.97
C PHE A 7 -0.34 4.30 6.50
N ILE A 8 -0.88 3.32 7.23
CA ILE A 8 -0.08 2.24 7.82
C ILE A 8 0.83 1.56 6.78
N PRO A 9 0.32 1.11 5.61
CA PRO A 9 1.19 0.50 4.59
C PRO A 9 2.27 1.47 4.10
N ALA A 10 1.91 2.73 3.83
CA ALA A 10 2.84 3.76 3.37
C ALA A 10 3.98 4.00 4.37
N VAL A 11 3.67 4.14 5.66
CA VAL A 11 4.66 4.36 6.72
C VAL A 11 5.57 3.14 6.87
N ILE A 12 5.00 1.93 6.94
CA ILE A 12 5.79 0.70 7.08
C ILE A 12 6.77 0.54 5.92
N PHE A 13 6.28 0.66 4.67
CA PHE A 13 7.15 0.55 3.50
C PHE A 13 8.18 1.67 3.42
N THR A 14 7.84 2.89 3.85
CA THR A 14 8.80 4.01 3.90
C THR A 14 9.94 3.70 4.85
N VAL A 15 9.66 3.16 6.04
CA VAL A 15 10.68 2.80 7.02
C VAL A 15 11.55 1.65 6.51
N LEU A 16 10.95 0.61 5.93
CA LEU A 16 11.69 -0.55 5.41
C LEU A 16 12.61 -0.16 4.25
N TYR A 17 12.06 0.48 3.20
CA TYR A 17 12.86 0.90 2.05
C TYR A 17 13.82 2.03 2.39
N GLY A 18 13.46 2.92 3.33
CA GLY A 18 14.36 3.95 3.84
C GLY A 18 15.57 3.37 4.58
N ALA A 19 15.36 2.34 5.40
CA ALA A 19 16.47 1.64 6.07
C ALA A 19 17.40 0.97 5.06
N VAL A 20 16.85 0.29 4.04
CA VAL A 20 17.65 -0.32 2.96
C VAL A 20 18.44 0.75 2.20
N ALA A 21 17.82 1.88 1.86
CA ALA A 21 18.49 2.97 1.13
C ALA A 21 19.64 3.64 1.91
N ILE A 22 19.60 3.61 3.24
CA ILE A 22 20.66 4.17 4.10
C ILE A 22 21.81 3.16 4.30
N LEU A 23 21.47 1.87 4.45
CA LEU A 23 22.43 0.81 4.75
C LEU A 23 23.18 0.31 3.51
N ASP A 24 22.56 0.37 2.33
CA ASP A 24 23.15 -0.05 1.06
C ASP A 24 23.43 1.16 0.18
N THR A 25 24.66 1.29 -0.33
CA THR A 25 25.07 2.44 -1.15
C THR A 25 24.36 2.42 -2.51
N ILE A 26 23.20 3.09 -2.56
CA ILE A 26 22.62 3.85 -3.70
C ILE A 26 22.21 3.05 -4.96
N THR A 27 22.51 1.76 -5.08
CA THR A 27 22.18 0.96 -6.30
C THR A 27 21.08 -0.09 -6.12
N ALA A 28 20.61 -0.35 -4.90
CA ALA A 28 19.71 -1.48 -4.61
C ALA A 28 18.20 -1.18 -4.72
N VAL A 29 17.77 0.10 -4.68
CA VAL A 29 16.33 0.44 -4.69
C VAL A 29 15.87 0.80 -6.09
N SER A 30 15.06 -0.08 -6.69
CA SER A 30 14.46 0.16 -8.00
C SER A 30 13.58 1.43 -7.98
N PRO A 31 13.66 2.31 -9.00
CA PRO A 31 12.79 3.49 -9.12
C PRO A 31 11.29 3.15 -9.06
N VAL A 32 10.93 1.93 -9.43
CA VAL A 32 9.57 1.40 -9.37
C VAL A 32 9.03 1.39 -7.93
N VAL A 33 9.88 1.12 -6.93
CA VAL A 33 9.51 1.12 -5.51
C VAL A 33 9.08 2.51 -5.04
N LEU A 34 9.74 3.56 -5.51
CA LEU A 34 9.40 4.95 -5.17
C LEU A 34 8.01 5.32 -5.72
N VAL A 35 7.68 4.85 -6.92
CA VAL A 35 6.35 5.04 -7.52
C VAL A 35 5.29 4.34 -6.68
N TRP A 36 5.53 3.10 -6.25
CA TRP A 36 4.63 2.37 -5.36
C TRP A 36 4.43 3.05 -4.00
N LEU A 37 5.51 3.60 -3.44
CA LEU A 37 5.43 4.35 -2.19
C LEU A 37 4.56 5.60 -2.34
N ALA A 38 4.74 6.35 -3.42
CA ALA A 38 3.90 7.50 -3.73
C ALA A 38 2.41 7.09 -3.90
N LEU A 39 2.14 5.97 -4.57
CA LEU A 39 0.79 5.41 -4.71
C LEU A 39 0.14 5.09 -3.36
N PHE A 40 0.89 4.52 -2.41
CA PHE A 40 0.38 4.26 -1.06
C PHE A 40 0.05 5.56 -0.30
N PHE A 41 0.88 6.61 -0.42
CA PHE A 41 0.60 7.92 0.18
C PHE A 41 -0.63 8.58 -0.44
N ILE A 42 -0.75 8.58 -1.78
CA ILE A 42 -1.90 9.14 -2.49
C ILE A 42 -3.18 8.36 -2.11
N SER A 43 -3.10 7.04 -2.02
CA SER A 43 -4.20 6.19 -1.58
C SER A 43 -4.69 6.57 -0.18
N GLY A 44 -3.76 6.69 0.79
CA GLY A 44 -4.08 7.13 2.15
C GLY A 44 -4.73 8.52 2.18
N PHE A 45 -4.22 9.45 1.38
CA PHE A 45 -4.75 10.82 1.29
C PHE A 45 -6.18 10.86 0.74
N LEU A 46 -6.45 10.09 -0.32
CA LEU A 46 -7.79 9.98 -0.90
C LEU A 46 -8.78 9.31 0.08
N LEU A 47 -8.33 8.27 0.79
CA LEU A 47 -9.15 7.60 1.81
C LEU A 47 -9.49 8.51 3.00
N ILE A 48 -8.58 9.41 3.41
CA ILE A 48 -8.88 10.46 4.41
C ILE A 48 -9.99 11.40 3.94
N LYS A 49 -10.02 11.73 2.64
CA LYS A 49 -11.06 12.56 2.03
C LYS A 49 -12.38 11.81 1.78
N ASN A 50 -12.52 10.60 2.33
CA ASN A 50 -13.65 9.71 2.09
C ASN A 50 -13.84 9.32 0.62
N ILE A 51 -12.78 9.34 -0.20
CA ILE A 51 -12.85 8.90 -1.60
C ILE A 51 -12.49 7.42 -1.64
N TYR A 52 -13.50 6.55 -1.72
CA TYR A 52 -13.31 5.08 -1.69
C TYR A 52 -12.46 4.56 -2.87
N TRP A 53 -12.51 5.22 -4.03
CA TRP A 53 -11.67 4.93 -5.20
C TRP A 53 -10.17 5.03 -4.89
N GLY A 54 -9.79 5.80 -3.87
CA GLY A 54 -8.41 5.89 -3.40
C GLY A 54 -7.84 4.53 -2.99
N SER A 55 -8.67 3.58 -2.56
CA SER A 55 -8.25 2.22 -2.24
C SER A 55 -7.64 1.47 -3.42
N LEU A 56 -8.07 1.74 -4.66
CA LEU A 56 -7.57 1.03 -5.84
C LEU A 56 -6.08 1.34 -6.08
N LEU A 57 -5.67 2.57 -5.76
CA LEU A 57 -4.27 2.99 -5.87
C LEU A 57 -3.34 2.25 -4.92
N GLY A 58 -3.84 1.79 -3.77
CA GLY A 58 -3.08 0.93 -2.84
C GLY A 58 -3.13 -0.56 -3.19
N ILE A 59 -4.18 -1.01 -3.90
CA ILE A 59 -4.29 -2.38 -4.37
C ILE A 59 -3.31 -2.65 -5.52
N LEU A 60 -3.10 -1.69 -6.41
CA LEU A 60 -2.20 -1.83 -7.55
C LEU A 60 -0.76 -2.25 -7.17
N PRO A 61 -0.04 -1.53 -6.27
CA PRO A 61 1.26 -1.97 -5.75
C PRO A 61 1.19 -3.32 -5.04
N ALA A 62 0.10 -3.61 -4.33
CA ALA A 62 -0.05 -4.89 -3.63
C ALA A 62 -0.10 -6.08 -4.60
N ILE A 63 -0.87 -5.97 -5.69
CA ILE A 63 -0.92 -6.99 -6.75
C ILE A 63 0.44 -7.15 -7.41
N HIS A 64 1.12 -6.03 -7.71
CA HIS A 64 2.45 -6.08 -8.31
C HIS A 64 3.47 -6.78 -7.41
N MET A 65 3.40 -6.56 -6.10
CA MET A 65 4.28 -7.21 -5.12
C MET A 65 3.98 -8.71 -4.98
N ILE A 66 2.70 -9.12 -5.04
CA ILE A 66 2.31 -10.54 -5.12
C ILE A 66 2.92 -11.17 -6.37
N TYR A 67 2.78 -10.51 -7.53
CA TYR A 67 3.31 -10.98 -8.80
C TYR A 67 4.83 -11.14 -8.79
N MET A 68 5.56 -10.15 -8.25
CA MET A 68 7.01 -10.25 -8.10
C MET A 68 7.41 -11.37 -7.12
N GLY A 69 6.69 -11.53 -6.01
CA GLY A 69 6.94 -12.63 -5.06
C GLY A 69 6.67 -14.03 -5.61
N THR A 70 5.82 -14.17 -6.63
CA THR A 70 5.60 -15.46 -7.33
C THR A 70 6.66 -15.79 -8.37
N GLN A 71 7.53 -14.83 -8.72
CA GLN A 71 8.67 -15.11 -9.57
C GLN A 71 9.81 -15.62 -8.69
N GLU A 72 10.46 -16.71 -9.12
CA GLU A 72 11.65 -17.28 -8.47
C GLU A 72 12.84 -16.32 -8.67
N THR A 73 12.84 -15.17 -7.99
CA THR A 73 13.91 -14.16 -8.05
C THR A 73 15.14 -14.54 -7.24
N GLY A 74 15.17 -15.74 -6.64
CA GLY A 74 16.27 -16.19 -5.78
C GLY A 74 16.34 -15.47 -4.43
N GLN A 75 15.28 -14.74 -4.03
CA GLN A 75 15.18 -14.11 -2.71
C GLN A 75 14.80 -15.14 -1.64
N ILE A 76 15.52 -15.11 -0.51
CA ILE A 76 15.33 -16.01 0.66
C ILE A 76 13.95 -15.79 1.32
N ILE A 77 13.34 -14.62 1.12
CA ILE A 77 12.06 -14.22 1.72
C ILE A 77 11.03 -14.13 0.60
N ASN A 78 9.96 -14.89 0.74
CA ASN A 78 8.82 -14.80 -0.16
C ASN A 78 8.04 -13.49 0.11
N GLU A 79 7.95 -12.61 -0.88
CA GLU A 79 7.25 -11.31 -0.79
C GLU A 79 5.73 -11.44 -0.97
N THR A 80 5.25 -12.58 -1.48
CA THR A 80 3.83 -12.86 -1.74
C THR A 80 2.93 -12.72 -0.51
N PRO A 81 3.26 -13.27 0.68
CA PRO A 81 2.41 -13.14 1.86
C PRO A 81 2.22 -11.67 2.29
N ILE A 82 3.27 -10.86 2.19
CA ILE A 82 3.22 -9.44 2.54
C ILE A 82 2.30 -8.71 1.56
N GLY A 83 2.38 -9.05 0.27
CA GLY A 83 1.51 -8.47 -0.76
C GLY A 83 0.03 -8.79 -0.52
N ILE A 84 -0.27 -10.02 -0.13
CA ILE A 84 -1.64 -10.44 0.24
C ILE A 84 -2.16 -9.64 1.44
N VAL A 85 -1.35 -9.47 2.49
CA VAL A 85 -1.74 -8.69 3.68
C VAL A 85 -2.09 -7.24 3.29
N VAL A 86 -1.25 -6.61 2.48
CA VAL A 86 -1.47 -5.24 2.01
C VAL A 86 -2.71 -5.13 1.12
N LEU A 87 -2.93 -6.12 0.24
CA LEU A 87 -4.10 -6.18 -0.62
C LEU A 87 -5.39 -6.26 0.20
N VAL A 88 -5.47 -7.20 1.15
CA VAL A 88 -6.61 -7.35 2.06
C VAL A 88 -6.85 -6.07 2.86
N PHE A 89 -5.78 -5.45 3.36
CA PHE A 89 -5.86 -4.18 4.08
C PHE A 89 -6.55 -3.09 3.25
N TYR A 90 -6.09 -2.85 2.02
CA TYR A 90 -6.69 -1.81 1.18
C TYR A 90 -8.13 -2.15 0.80
N VAL A 91 -8.46 -3.41 0.47
CA VAL A 91 -9.84 -3.84 0.21
C VAL A 91 -10.77 -3.53 1.38
N ILE A 92 -10.34 -3.82 2.62
CA ILE A 92 -11.11 -3.50 3.83
C ILE A 92 -11.27 -1.99 3.99
N CYS A 93 -10.20 -1.22 3.81
CA CYS A 93 -10.25 0.25 3.90
C CYS A 93 -11.22 0.86 2.87
N GLY A 94 -11.18 0.41 1.62
CA GLY A 94 -12.10 0.82 0.57
C GLY A 94 -13.55 0.49 0.92
N PHE A 95 -13.81 -0.72 1.42
CA PHE A 95 -15.15 -1.13 1.84
C PHE A 95 -15.71 -0.30 3.00
N ILE A 96 -14.89 -0.01 4.01
CA ILE A 96 -15.31 0.81 5.17
C ILE A 96 -15.65 2.22 4.72
N VAL A 97 -14.81 2.85 3.89
CA VAL A 97 -15.06 4.20 3.37
C VAL A 97 -16.31 4.22 2.49
N TYR A 98 -16.50 3.22 1.63
CA TYR A 98 -17.71 3.08 0.83
C TYR A 98 -18.99 3.01 1.70
N ARG A 99 -18.96 2.20 2.76
CA ARG A 99 -20.08 2.09 3.70
C ARG A 99 -20.36 3.40 4.44
N TRP A 100 -19.32 4.18 4.79
CA TRP A 100 -19.49 5.50 5.40
C TRP A 100 -20.10 6.51 4.44
N ASN A 101 -19.66 6.55 3.18
CA ASN A 101 -20.24 7.43 2.18
C ASN A 101 -21.72 7.15 1.97
N LYS A 102 -22.10 5.87 1.89
CA LYS A 102 -23.51 5.47 1.73
C LYS A 102 -24.38 5.87 2.92
N LYS A 103 -23.84 5.87 4.14
CA LYS A 103 -24.56 6.34 5.34
C LYS A 103 -24.72 7.86 5.32
N ALA A 104 -23.68 8.60 4.93
CA ALA A 104 -23.72 10.07 4.84
C ALA A 104 -24.66 10.57 3.74
N SER A 105 -24.88 9.81 2.66
CA SER A 105 -25.88 10.16 1.63
C SER A 105 -27.32 9.84 2.03
N GLN A 106 -27.55 9.17 3.16
CA GLN A 106 -28.88 8.78 3.66
C GLN A 106 -29.32 9.58 4.90
N SER A 107 -28.47 10.49 5.42
CA SER A 107 -28.80 11.42 6.51
C SER A 107 -29.02 12.83 5.96
#